data_AF-A0AA35VZA8-F1
#
_entry.id   AF-A0AA35VZA8-F1
#
_cell.length_a   1.000
_cell.length_b   1.000
_cell.length_c   1.000
_cell.angle_alpha   90.00
_cell.angle_beta   90.00
_cell.angle_gamma   90.00
#
_symmetry.space_group_name_H-M   'P 1'
#
loop_
_entity.id
_entity.type
_entity.pdbx_description
1 polymer ?
#
loop_
_entity_poly.entity_id
_entity_poly.type
_entity_poly.pdbx_seq_one_letter_code
_entity_poly.pdbx_strand_id
1 'polypeptide(L)'
;MVKFIDTPQFQRLRYIKQLGGCYYVFPGASHNRFEHSIGVGYLAGELAETLQRKQRELDITDADVLCVKLAGLCHDLGHGPFSHLFDGKFIPKVFPESKWKHEDASVRMLRHLIKENDLMKVMEKDYRLDENDVIFIEELIVGPAKNADETPTTPTRHDWEYKGRPESKSFLYEVHIST
;
A
#
# COMPACT_ATOMS: atom_id res chain seq x y z
N MET A 1 -2.44 10.85 8.30
CA MET A 1 -1.83 11.01 6.96
C MET A 1 -0.67 12.00 6.93
N VAL A 2 -0.82 13.27 7.34
CA VAL A 2 0.27 14.28 7.24
C VAL A 2 1.60 13.81 7.85
N LYS A 3 1.58 13.19 9.05
CA LYS A 3 2.78 12.63 9.68
C LYS A 3 3.51 11.56 8.85
N PHE A 4 2.82 10.84 7.96
CA PHE A 4 3.44 9.90 7.01
C PHE A 4 3.98 10.64 5.78
N ILE A 5 3.23 11.63 5.28
CA ILE A 5 3.61 12.45 4.13
C ILE A 5 4.91 13.20 4.41
N ASP A 6 5.06 13.76 5.61
CA ASP A 6 6.21 14.58 6.02
C ASP A 6 7.40 13.73 6.53
N THR A 7 7.63 12.58 5.89
CA THR A 7 8.78 11.71 6.16
C THR A 7 9.72 11.66 4.95
N PRO A 8 11.04 11.47 5.13
CA PRO A 8 11.96 11.29 4.00
C PRO A 8 11.55 10.16 3.06
N GLN A 9 11.02 9.06 3.62
CA GLN A 9 10.61 7.87 2.88
C GLN A 9 9.46 8.13 1.90
N PHE A 10 8.51 8.99 2.29
CA PHE A 10 7.40 9.42 1.43
C PHE A 10 7.79 10.59 0.51
N GLN A 11 8.48 11.61 1.04
CA GLN A 11 8.94 12.76 0.25
C GLN A 11 9.85 12.36 -0.92
N ARG A 12 10.54 11.22 -0.83
CA ARG A 12 11.35 10.70 -1.95
C ARG A 12 10.54 10.51 -3.23
N LEU A 13 9.23 10.23 -3.13
CA LEU A 13 8.36 10.00 -4.29
C LEU A 13 8.26 11.23 -5.19
N ARG A 14 8.62 12.42 -4.71
CA ARG A 14 8.71 13.65 -5.52
C ARG A 14 9.77 13.56 -6.62
N TYR A 15 10.71 12.63 -6.48
CA TYR A 15 11.85 12.47 -7.39
C TYR A 15 11.69 11.27 -8.33
N ILE A 16 10.52 10.60 -8.31
CA ILE A 16 10.25 9.42 -9.14
C ILE A 16 9.11 9.72 -10.10
N LYS A 17 9.43 9.82 -11.39
CA LYS A 17 8.45 10.08 -12.47
C LYS A 17 7.42 8.96 -12.56
N GLN A 18 6.14 9.32 -12.57
CA GLN A 18 5.04 8.35 -12.66
C GLN A 18 5.20 7.45 -13.90
N LEU A 19 5.37 8.09 -15.06
CA LEU A 19 5.47 7.39 -16.35
C LEU A 19 6.92 7.20 -16.82
N GLY A 20 7.90 7.34 -15.92
CA GLY A 20 9.31 7.10 -16.21
C GLY A 20 9.80 7.78 -17.49
N GLY A 21 10.20 6.99 -18.48
CA GLY A 21 10.75 7.46 -19.75
C GLY A 21 9.75 8.21 -20.65
N CYS A 22 8.43 8.07 -20.43
CA CYS A 22 7.43 8.77 -21.22
C CYS A 22 7.56 10.29 -21.12
N TYR A 23 8.14 10.83 -20.05
CA TYR A 23 8.42 12.26 -19.91
C TYR A 23 9.31 12.80 -21.05
N TYR A 24 10.20 11.97 -21.61
CA TYR A 24 11.05 12.35 -22.75
C TYR A 24 10.33 12.37 -24.10
N VAL A 25 9.11 11.84 -24.17
CA VAL A 25 8.26 11.82 -25.38
C VAL A 25 7.08 12.78 -25.22
N PHE A 26 6.51 12.84 -24.02
CA PHE A 26 5.36 13.66 -23.65
C PHE A 26 5.76 14.63 -22.54
N PRO A 27 6.07 15.91 -22.86
CA PRO A 27 6.54 16.86 -21.86
C PRO A 27 5.51 17.15 -20.75
N GLY A 28 4.21 16.92 -21.03
CA GLY A 28 3.14 17.00 -20.02
C GLY A 28 3.14 15.86 -18.99
N ALA A 29 3.87 14.77 -19.24
CA ALA A 29 4.03 13.66 -18.30
C ALA A 29 5.09 13.97 -17.22
N SER A 30 5.07 15.19 -16.67
CA SER A 30 6.06 15.69 -15.69
C SER A 30 5.80 15.23 -14.25
N HIS A 31 4.62 14.64 -14.01
CA HIS A 31 4.14 14.22 -12.70
C HIS A 31 4.94 13.05 -12.11
N ASN A 32 4.98 12.99 -10.80
CA ASN A 32 5.70 12.02 -9.99
C ASN A 32 4.73 11.15 -9.18
N ARG A 33 5.28 10.09 -8.59
CA ARG A 33 4.54 9.17 -7.73
C ARG A 33 3.96 9.86 -6.49
N PHE A 34 4.57 10.95 -6.02
CA PHE A 34 4.12 11.68 -4.82
C PHE A 34 2.66 12.16 -4.91
N GLU A 35 2.32 12.94 -5.93
CA GLU A 35 0.96 13.46 -6.11
C GLU A 35 -0.05 12.35 -6.45
N HIS A 36 0.40 11.30 -7.14
CA HIS A 36 -0.42 10.12 -7.39
C HIS A 36 -0.78 9.40 -6.08
N SER A 37 0.20 9.11 -5.22
CA SER A 37 -0.01 8.47 -3.92
C SER A 37 -0.96 9.26 -3.02
N ILE A 38 -0.86 10.60 -3.00
CA ILE A 38 -1.83 11.45 -2.29
C ILE A 38 -3.23 11.30 -2.86
N GLY A 39 -3.37 11.29 -4.19
CA GLY A 39 -4.65 11.10 -4.88
C GLY A 39 -5.28 9.75 -4.59
N VAL A 40 -4.48 8.66 -4.60
CA VAL A 40 -4.97 7.31 -4.27
C VAL A 40 -5.41 7.23 -2.81
N GLY A 41 -4.62 7.75 -1.87
CA GLY A 41 -5.02 7.82 -0.46
C GLY A 41 -6.32 8.60 -0.24
N TYR A 42 -6.54 9.69 -0.98
CA TYR A 42 -7.80 10.45 -0.97
C TYR A 42 -8.98 9.62 -1.49
N LEU A 43 -8.87 9.04 -2.69
CA LEU A 43 -9.96 8.27 -3.30
C LEU A 43 -10.31 7.00 -2.53
N ALA A 44 -9.30 6.29 -2.01
CA ALA A 44 -9.49 5.14 -1.14
C ALA A 44 -10.27 5.52 0.13
N GLY A 45 -9.94 6.68 0.70
CA GLY A 45 -10.67 7.28 1.81
C GLY A 45 -12.12 7.62 1.49
N GLU A 46 -12.37 8.34 0.38
CA GLU A 46 -13.72 8.72 -0.06
C GLU A 46 -14.62 7.49 -0.26
N LEU A 47 -14.07 6.41 -0.82
CA LEU A 47 -14.79 5.15 -1.00
C LEU A 47 -15.15 4.53 0.36
N ALA A 48 -14.17 4.37 1.26
CA ALA A 48 -14.39 3.77 2.57
C ALA A 48 -15.38 4.58 3.42
N GLU A 49 -15.27 5.91 3.44
CA GLU A 49 -16.20 6.81 4.14
C GLU A 49 -17.60 6.78 3.54
N THR A 50 -17.71 6.62 2.22
CA THR A 50 -19.01 6.50 1.55
C THR A 50 -19.70 5.21 1.95
N LEU A 51 -18.98 4.08 1.97
CA LEU A 51 -19.52 2.80 2.44
C LEU A 51 -19.91 2.89 3.92
N GLN A 52 -19.04 3.45 4.76
CA GLN A 52 -19.30 3.65 6.19
C GLN A 52 -20.60 4.43 6.45
N ARG A 53 -20.83 5.53 5.71
CA ARG A 53 -22.03 6.35 5.88
C ARG A 53 -23.29 5.72 5.30
N LYS A 54 -23.19 5.02 4.18
CA LYS A 54 -24.36 4.47 3.46
C LYS A 54 -24.79 3.10 3.94
N GLN A 55 -23.88 2.32 4.52
CA GLN A 55 -24.12 0.93 4.94
C GLN A 55 -23.57 0.72 6.36
N ARG A 56 -24.30 1.25 7.35
CA ARG A 56 -23.89 1.19 8.77
C ARG A 56 -23.79 -0.25 9.29
N GLU A 57 -24.54 -1.17 8.68
CA GLU A 57 -24.50 -2.60 8.96
C GLU A 57 -23.15 -3.27 8.66
N LEU A 58 -22.28 -2.63 7.86
CA LEU A 58 -20.93 -3.14 7.56
C LEU A 58 -19.92 -2.88 8.68
N ASP A 59 -20.30 -2.12 9.73
CA ASP A 59 -19.47 -1.82 10.90
C ASP A 59 -18.04 -1.32 10.56
N ILE A 60 -17.95 -0.44 9.55
CA ILE A 60 -16.69 0.19 9.14
C ILE A 60 -16.33 1.25 10.19
N THR A 61 -15.21 1.06 10.87
CA THR A 61 -14.74 1.96 11.91
C THR A 61 -13.88 3.09 11.31
N ASP A 62 -13.67 4.17 12.08
CA ASP A 62 -12.75 5.23 11.67
C ASP A 62 -11.31 4.72 11.53
N ALA A 63 -10.94 3.69 12.30
CA ALA A 63 -9.67 3.00 12.16
C ALA A 63 -9.56 2.27 10.80
N ASP A 64 -10.63 1.61 10.35
CA ASP A 64 -10.66 0.96 9.03
C ASP A 64 -10.49 1.98 7.90
N VAL A 65 -11.23 3.08 7.95
CA VAL A 65 -11.11 4.18 6.97
C VAL A 65 -9.67 4.72 6.95
N LEU A 66 -9.07 4.94 8.12
CA LEU A 66 -7.70 5.44 8.21
C LEU A 66 -6.69 4.44 7.65
N CYS A 67 -6.86 3.14 7.92
CA CYS A 67 -6.00 2.09 7.35
C CYS A 67 -6.09 2.04 5.83
N VAL A 68 -7.31 2.08 5.27
CA VAL A 68 -7.51 2.11 3.81
C VAL A 68 -6.86 3.35 3.17
N LYS A 69 -6.99 4.52 3.81
CA LYS A 69 -6.30 5.74 3.39
C LYS A 69 -4.78 5.59 3.42
N LEU A 70 -4.23 5.01 4.49
CA LEU A 70 -2.79 4.80 4.64
C LEU A 70 -2.25 3.78 3.64
N ALA A 71 -3.01 2.71 3.34
CA ALA A 71 -2.65 1.76 2.30
C ALA A 71 -2.62 2.43 0.92
N GLY A 72 -3.67 3.17 0.56
CA GLY A 72 -3.71 3.95 -0.68
C GLY A 72 -2.58 4.98 -0.78
N LEU A 73 -2.25 5.64 0.33
CA LEU A 73 -1.13 6.57 0.41
C LEU A 73 0.22 5.85 0.22
N CYS A 74 0.39 4.65 0.79
CA CYS A 74 1.70 4.00 0.89
C CYS A 74 1.96 2.93 -0.19
N HIS A 75 1.00 2.61 -1.04
CA HIS A 75 1.11 1.50 -2.02
C HIS A 75 2.29 1.62 -2.99
N ASP A 76 2.70 2.84 -3.30
CA ASP A 76 3.78 3.17 -4.24
C ASP A 76 5.12 3.47 -3.56
N LEU A 77 5.22 3.28 -2.23
CA LEU A 77 6.44 3.50 -1.47
C LEU A 77 7.60 2.60 -1.89
N GLY A 78 7.43 1.61 -2.75
CA GLY A 78 8.48 0.69 -3.18
C GLY A 78 9.02 0.98 -4.58
N HIS A 79 8.44 1.94 -5.31
CA HIS A 79 8.94 2.26 -6.65
C HIS A 79 10.39 2.77 -6.63
N GLY A 80 11.15 2.29 -7.61
CA GLY A 80 12.51 2.73 -7.90
C GLY A 80 12.57 3.80 -9.01
N PRO A 81 13.79 4.16 -9.45
CA PRO A 81 13.99 5.14 -10.52
C PRO A 81 13.23 4.79 -11.80
N PHE A 82 12.48 5.75 -12.35
CA PHE A 82 11.62 5.57 -13.53
C PHE A 82 10.47 4.56 -13.36
N SER A 83 9.98 4.37 -12.13
CA SER A 83 8.79 3.58 -11.81
C SER A 83 8.89 2.15 -12.37
N HIS A 84 7.95 1.73 -13.25
CA HIS A 84 7.90 0.36 -13.79
C HIS A 84 9.11 -0.05 -14.64
N LEU A 85 9.94 0.91 -15.05
CA LEU A 85 11.20 0.58 -15.71
C LEU A 85 12.17 -0.12 -14.74
N PHE A 86 12.13 0.23 -13.46
CA PHE A 86 13.04 -0.33 -12.46
C PHE A 86 12.77 -1.81 -12.20
N ASP A 87 11.58 -2.14 -11.71
CA ASP A 87 11.16 -3.50 -11.36
C ASP A 87 10.81 -4.34 -12.60
N GLY A 88 10.27 -3.73 -13.65
CA GLY A 88 9.86 -4.44 -14.86
C GLY A 88 10.95 -4.68 -15.91
N LYS A 89 12.07 -3.93 -15.89
CA LYS A 89 13.15 -4.05 -16.89
C LYS A 89 14.54 -4.10 -16.29
N PHE A 90 14.87 -3.16 -15.39
CA PHE A 90 16.23 -3.07 -14.85
C PHE A 90 16.56 -4.25 -13.93
N ILE A 91 15.75 -4.47 -12.88
CA ILE A 91 15.99 -5.56 -11.91
C ILE A 91 16.03 -6.94 -12.59
N PRO A 92 15.08 -7.32 -13.48
CA PRO A 92 15.16 -8.60 -14.18
C PRO A 92 16.42 -8.75 -15.04
N LYS A 93 17.01 -7.63 -15.50
CA LYS A 93 18.23 -7.65 -16.30
C LYS A 93 19.50 -7.78 -15.45
N VAL A 94 19.55 -7.13 -14.29
CA VAL A 94 20.74 -7.15 -13.41
C VAL A 94 20.72 -8.29 -12.38
N PHE A 95 19.54 -8.73 -11.97
CA PHE A 95 19.30 -9.79 -11.01
C PHE A 95 18.17 -10.72 -11.51
N PRO A 96 18.45 -11.61 -12.49
CA PRO A 96 17.41 -12.42 -13.14
C PRO A 96 16.63 -13.35 -12.20
N GLU A 97 17.29 -13.84 -11.15
CA GLU A 97 16.67 -14.71 -10.13
C GLU A 97 15.82 -13.94 -9.12
N SER A 98 15.86 -12.60 -9.16
CA SER A 98 15.11 -11.76 -8.22
C SER A 98 13.64 -11.72 -8.59
N LYS A 99 12.78 -12.05 -7.62
CA LYS A 99 11.31 -11.88 -7.71
C LYS A 99 10.88 -10.50 -7.20
N TRP A 100 11.71 -9.48 -7.40
CA TRP A 100 11.44 -8.13 -6.91
C TRP A 100 10.14 -7.58 -7.50
N LYS A 101 9.31 -7.04 -6.62
CA LYS A 101 8.12 -6.27 -6.97
C LYS A 101 8.10 -4.98 -6.17
N HIS A 102 7.53 -3.92 -6.74
CA HIS A 102 7.46 -2.65 -6.03
C HIS A 102 6.51 -2.75 -4.83
N GLU A 103 5.47 -3.58 -4.88
CA GLU A 103 4.52 -3.83 -3.80
C GLU A 103 5.22 -4.43 -2.56
N ASP A 104 6.06 -5.45 -2.74
CA ASP A 104 6.89 -6.01 -1.67
C ASP A 104 7.85 -4.97 -1.08
N ALA A 105 8.38 -4.10 -1.92
CA ALA A 105 9.26 -3.02 -1.50
C ALA A 105 8.50 -1.88 -0.79
N SER A 106 7.23 -1.65 -1.14
CA SER A 106 6.34 -0.67 -0.50
C SER A 106 6.07 -1.06 0.94
N VAL A 107 5.78 -2.34 1.20
CA VAL A 107 5.61 -2.87 2.56
C VAL A 107 6.89 -2.72 3.38
N ARG A 108 8.06 -3.07 2.82
CA ARG A 108 9.35 -2.87 3.50
C ARG A 108 9.63 -1.40 3.80
N MET A 109 9.34 -0.51 2.86
CA MET A 109 9.52 0.93 3.03
C MET A 109 8.53 1.51 4.04
N LEU A 110 7.29 1.02 4.08
CA LEU A 110 6.28 1.39 5.08
C LEU A 110 6.78 1.05 6.50
N ARG A 111 7.26 -0.17 6.72
CA ARG A 111 7.83 -0.58 8.01
C ARG A 111 9.03 0.26 8.40
N HIS A 112 9.91 0.55 7.46
CA HIS A 112 11.05 1.43 7.68
C HIS A 112 10.61 2.87 8.03
N LEU A 113 9.65 3.43 7.29
CA LEU A 113 9.05 4.74 7.54
C LEU A 113 8.46 4.80 8.95
N ILE A 114 7.66 3.80 9.34
CA ILE A 114 7.02 3.75 10.66
C ILE A 114 8.08 3.70 11.77
N LYS A 115 9.11 2.86 11.60
CA LYS A 115 10.17 2.66 12.59
C LYS A 115 11.04 3.90 12.77
N GLU A 116 11.59 4.46 11.68
CA GLU A 116 12.55 5.57 11.76
C GLU A 116 11.91 6.89 12.22
N ASN A 117 10.60 7.03 12.06
CA ASN A 117 9.87 8.24 12.44
C ASN A 117 9.02 8.05 13.72
N ASP A 118 9.24 6.95 14.48
CA ASP A 118 8.54 6.65 15.75
C ASP A 118 7.00 6.68 15.63
N LEU A 119 6.46 6.31 14.45
CA LEU A 119 5.03 6.52 14.17
C LEU A 119 4.11 5.49 14.82
N MET A 120 4.60 4.32 15.26
CA MET A 120 3.76 3.38 16.03
C MET A 120 3.18 4.02 17.29
N LYS A 121 3.99 4.77 18.04
CA LYS A 121 3.53 5.47 19.26
C LYS A 121 2.43 6.47 18.95
N VAL A 122 2.52 7.14 17.80
CA VAL A 122 1.51 8.09 17.33
C VAL A 122 0.24 7.36 16.92
N MET A 123 0.37 6.28 16.16
CA MET A 123 -0.74 5.45 15.70
C MET A 123 -1.55 4.91 16.88
N GLU A 124 -0.87 4.37 17.89
CA GLU A 124 -1.50 3.88 19.13
C GLU A 124 -2.16 5.00 19.94
N LYS A 125 -1.41 6.07 20.24
CA LYS A 125 -1.87 7.12 21.16
C LYS A 125 -2.94 8.03 20.57
N ASP A 126 -2.74 8.49 19.35
CA ASP A 126 -3.58 9.52 18.73
C ASP A 126 -4.76 8.89 17.95
N TYR A 127 -4.60 7.65 17.46
CA TYR A 127 -5.56 7.00 16.55
C TYR A 127 -6.04 5.62 17.00
N ARG A 128 -5.50 5.08 18.11
CA ARG A 128 -5.84 3.75 18.65
C ARG A 128 -5.61 2.62 17.64
N LEU A 129 -4.63 2.78 16.76
CA LEU A 129 -4.23 1.74 15.82
C LEU A 129 -3.17 0.85 16.46
N ASP A 130 -3.20 -0.44 16.16
CA ASP A 130 -2.26 -1.45 16.66
C ASP A 130 -1.50 -2.17 15.54
N GLU A 131 -0.79 -3.24 15.89
CA GLU A 131 -0.01 -4.04 14.94
C GLU A 131 -0.89 -4.77 13.90
N ASN A 132 -2.13 -5.14 14.24
CA ASN A 132 -3.07 -5.74 13.29
C ASN A 132 -3.50 -4.74 12.22
N ASP A 133 -3.59 -3.46 12.58
CA ASP A 133 -3.85 -2.39 11.61
C ASP A 133 -2.69 -2.20 10.64
N VAL A 134 -1.46 -2.34 11.11
CA VAL A 134 -0.29 -2.32 10.21
C VAL A 134 -0.32 -3.51 9.28
N ILE A 135 -0.58 -4.73 9.79
CA ILE A 135 -0.74 -5.93 8.97
C ILE A 135 -1.85 -5.74 7.92
N PHE A 136 -2.98 -5.15 8.31
CA PHE A 136 -4.07 -4.85 7.38
C PHE A 136 -3.63 -3.90 6.26
N ILE A 137 -2.88 -2.83 6.58
CA ILE A 137 -2.32 -1.92 5.58
C ILE A 137 -1.37 -2.65 4.63
N GLU A 138 -0.52 -3.55 5.14
CA GLU A 138 0.40 -4.33 4.33
C GLU A 138 -0.32 -5.27 3.37
N GLU A 139 -1.33 -5.98 3.88
CA GLU A 139 -2.15 -6.90 3.10
C GLU A 139 -2.95 -6.19 1.99
N LEU A 140 -3.39 -4.94 2.23
CA LEU A 140 -4.00 -4.11 1.19
C LEU A 140 -3.03 -3.74 0.06
N ILE A 141 -1.72 -3.69 0.35
CA ILE A 141 -0.70 -3.32 -0.63
C ILE A 141 -0.20 -4.54 -1.42
N VAL A 142 0.09 -5.65 -0.75
CA VAL A 142 0.78 -6.81 -1.36
C VAL A 142 -0.08 -8.07 -1.45
N GLY A 143 -1.27 -8.07 -0.83
CA GLY A 143 -2.10 -9.26 -0.63
C GLY A 143 -1.71 -10.08 0.60
N PRO A 144 -2.35 -11.25 0.80
CA PRO A 144 -2.10 -12.08 1.97
C PRO A 144 -0.68 -12.64 1.95
N ALA A 145 -0.09 -12.80 3.13
CA ALA A 145 1.24 -13.39 3.27
C ALA A 145 1.25 -14.81 2.72
N LYS A 146 2.07 -15.07 1.69
CA LYS A 146 2.23 -16.41 1.14
C LYS A 146 3.05 -17.26 2.11
N ASN A 147 2.47 -18.35 2.62
CA ASN A 147 3.21 -19.33 3.41
C ASN A 147 4.32 -19.93 2.52
N ALA A 148 5.58 -19.85 2.97
CA ALA A 148 6.75 -20.30 2.21
C ALA A 148 6.87 -21.84 2.07
N ASP A 149 6.05 -22.60 2.80
CA ASP A 149 6.16 -24.07 2.97
C ASP A 149 4.98 -24.88 2.40
N GLU A 150 4.02 -24.26 1.70
CA GLU A 150 2.89 -25.01 1.16
C GLU A 150 3.23 -25.62 -0.20
N THR A 151 3.45 -26.94 -0.19
CA THR A 151 3.31 -27.79 -1.39
C THR A 151 1.91 -27.59 -1.97
N PRO A 152 1.70 -27.75 -3.29
CA PRO A 152 0.39 -27.54 -3.91
C PRO A 152 -0.57 -28.66 -3.49
N THR A 153 -1.15 -28.53 -2.30
CA THR A 153 -2.32 -29.30 -1.90
C THR A 153 -3.54 -28.65 -2.55
N THR A 154 -4.41 -29.51 -3.05
CA THR A 154 -5.68 -29.16 -3.71
C THR A 154 -6.41 -28.09 -2.89
N PRO A 155 -6.84 -26.96 -3.49
CA PRO A 155 -7.44 -25.87 -2.73
C PRO A 155 -8.76 -26.36 -2.12
N THR A 156 -8.76 -26.55 -0.80
CA THR A 156 -9.98 -26.63 -0.02
C THR A 156 -10.58 -25.23 -0.02
N ARG A 157 -11.66 -25.07 -0.78
CA ARG A 157 -12.52 -23.88 -0.77
C ARG A 157 -12.89 -23.60 0.69
N HIS A 158 -12.55 -22.43 1.25
CA HIS A 158 -13.03 -21.83 2.52
C HIS A 158 -12.03 -21.53 3.66
N ASP A 159 -10.73 -21.34 3.43
CA ASP A 159 -9.87 -20.76 4.47
C ASP A 159 -9.59 -19.26 4.19
N TRP A 160 -9.92 -18.40 5.15
CA TRP A 160 -9.67 -16.95 5.09
C TRP A 160 -8.17 -16.66 5.28
N GLU A 161 -7.52 -16.16 4.23
CA GLU A 161 -6.05 -16.02 4.16
C GLU A 161 -5.51 -14.76 4.85
N TYR A 162 -6.37 -13.76 5.08
CA TYR A 162 -5.96 -12.47 5.65
C TYR A 162 -5.99 -12.47 7.18
N LYS A 163 -5.06 -11.74 7.79
CA LYS A 163 -4.90 -11.64 9.25
C LYS A 163 -5.27 -10.27 9.78
N GLY A 164 -5.14 -9.22 8.97
CA GLY A 164 -5.40 -7.84 9.41
C GLY A 164 -6.86 -7.57 9.73
N ARG A 165 -7.78 -8.22 9.00
CA ARG A 165 -9.23 -8.13 9.22
C ARG A 165 -9.93 -9.48 9.01
N PRO A 166 -11.08 -9.71 9.68
CA PRO A 166 -11.89 -10.91 9.49
C PRO A 166 -12.63 -10.90 8.13
N GLU A 167 -13.10 -12.08 7.70
CA GLU A 167 -13.86 -12.26 6.46
C GLU A 167 -15.11 -11.37 6.35
N SER A 168 -15.72 -11.02 7.49
CA SER A 168 -16.86 -10.09 7.53
C SER A 168 -16.51 -8.68 7.00
N LYS A 169 -15.22 -8.33 6.94
CA LYS A 169 -14.69 -7.09 6.38
C LYS A 169 -13.92 -7.30 5.07
N SER A 170 -14.15 -8.41 4.38
CA SER A 170 -13.48 -8.77 3.12
C SER A 170 -13.57 -7.70 2.04
N PHE A 171 -14.71 -7.01 1.95
CA PHE A 171 -14.94 -5.91 1.00
C PHE A 171 -13.93 -4.76 1.11
N LEU A 172 -13.27 -4.59 2.26
CA LEU A 172 -12.22 -3.57 2.39
C LEU A 172 -10.96 -3.91 1.58
N TYR A 173 -10.69 -5.20 1.34
CA TYR A 173 -9.59 -5.66 0.49
C TYR A 173 -9.88 -5.51 -1.02
N GLU A 174 -11.13 -5.25 -1.39
CA GLU A 174 -11.51 -4.96 -2.77
C GLU A 174 -11.30 -3.48 -3.16
N VAL A 175 -10.95 -2.63 -2.20
CA VAL A 175 -10.48 -1.27 -2.50
C VAL A 175 -9.16 -1.41 -3.26
N HIS A 176 -9.25 -1.35 -4.59
CA HIS A 176 -8.12 -1.61 -5.45
C HIS A 176 -7.04 -0.54 -5.27
N ILE A 177 -5.89 -0.95 -4.74
CA ILE A 177 -4.78 -0.07 -4.35
C ILE A 177 -3.49 -0.40 -5.14
N SER A 178 -3.47 -1.45 -5.96
CA SER A 178 -2.34 -1.80 -6.83
C SER A 178 -2.39 -1.07 -8.19
N THR A 179 -1.23 -0.68 -8.74
CA THR A 179 -1.11 -0.08 -10.10
C THR A 179 -0.68 -1.07 -11.17
#